data_AF-A0AAP5M6U1-F1
#
_entry.id   AF-A0AAP5M6U1-F1
#
_cell.length_a   1.000
_cell.length_b   1.000
_cell.length_c   1.000
_cell.angle_alpha   90.00
_cell.angle_beta   90.00
_cell.angle_gamma   90.00
#
_symmetry.space_group_name_H-M   'P 1'
#
loop_
_entity.id
_entity.type
_entity.pdbx_description
1 polymer ?
#
loop_
_entity_poly.entity_id
_entity_poly.type
_entity_poly.pdbx_seq_one_letter_code
_entity_poly.pdbx_strand_id
1 'polypeptide(L)'
;MEEKVVMDEQRENAYLKLIQSLLNCSSNSEINQVLNEHSELLDTGLITKMRQEALTLAQHGHDNSTTLLQSVAMQLAQLIRDKTGVTTQEYLHFLVEVLEVTSNSGGDPKIIYPLLRANLDKLDDKFEKILRSWAADNLATGERQLVVAIALAIFDLSTLLANFPLGRRAINLEIAIAGYEVIATVFTCESNVETWTGIQNNLANAYLCRIRGERADNIELAIAT
;
A
#
# COMPACT_ATOMS: atom_id res chain seq x y z
N MET A 1 -20.99 -9.94 27.80
CA MET A 1 -20.99 -10.91 26.69
C MET A 1 -22.28 -10.82 25.90
N GLU A 2 -23.44 -10.75 26.57
CA GLU A 2 -24.76 -10.55 25.94
C GLU A 2 -24.88 -9.24 25.14
N GLU A 3 -24.35 -8.12 25.64
CA GLU A 3 -24.48 -6.80 24.98
C GLU A 3 -23.76 -6.75 23.61
N LYS A 4 -22.63 -7.44 23.45
CA LYS A 4 -21.89 -7.53 22.18
C LYS A 4 -22.61 -8.42 21.16
N VAL A 5 -23.25 -9.50 21.62
CA VAL A 5 -24.04 -10.41 20.77
C VAL A 5 -25.31 -9.71 20.27
N VAL A 6 -25.99 -8.97 21.15
CA VAL A 6 -27.20 -8.20 20.80
C VAL A 6 -26.88 -7.09 19.79
N MET A 7 -25.74 -6.39 19.92
CA MET A 7 -25.33 -5.37 18.95
C MET A 7 -24.97 -5.95 17.58
N ASP A 8 -24.40 -7.17 17.53
CA ASP A 8 -24.09 -7.86 16.27
C ASP A 8 -25.38 -8.29 15.55
N GLU A 9 -26.35 -8.85 16.28
CA GLU A 9 -27.66 -9.24 15.74
C GLU A 9 -28.45 -8.04 15.19
N GLN A 10 -28.37 -6.87 15.84
CA GLN A 10 -29.00 -5.65 15.35
C GLN A 10 -28.39 -5.18 14.02
N ARG A 11 -27.06 -5.28 13.90
CA ARG A 11 -26.34 -4.88 12.69
C ARG A 11 -26.58 -5.84 11.54
N GLU A 12 -26.60 -7.15 11.80
CA GLU A 12 -26.97 -8.14 10.79
C GLU A 12 -28.41 -7.95 10.28
N ASN A 13 -29.35 -7.67 11.18
CA ASN A 13 -30.72 -7.34 10.80
C ASN A 13 -30.81 -6.07 9.94
N ALA A 14 -29.99 -5.06 10.23
CA ALA A 14 -29.92 -3.85 9.41
C ALA A 14 -29.40 -4.16 8.00
N TYR A 15 -28.36 -4.99 7.88
CA TYR A 15 -27.87 -5.45 6.57
C TYR A 15 -28.94 -6.20 5.77
N LEU A 16 -29.69 -7.11 6.41
CA LEU A 16 -30.76 -7.85 5.74
C LEU A 16 -31.86 -6.93 5.20
N LYS A 17 -32.29 -5.94 6.00
CA LYS A 17 -33.27 -4.94 5.56
C LYS A 17 -32.77 -4.14 4.36
N LEU A 18 -31.52 -3.70 4.40
CA LEU A 18 -30.90 -2.98 3.29
C LEU A 18 -30.83 -3.85 2.03
N ILE A 19 -30.41 -5.12 2.15
CA ILE A 19 -30.37 -6.07 1.04
C ILE A 19 -31.76 -6.25 0.42
N GLN A 20 -32.81 -6.40 1.24
CA GLN A 20 -34.18 -6.50 0.76
C GLN A 20 -34.63 -5.25 0.00
N SER A 21 -34.30 -4.05 0.51
CA SER A 21 -34.59 -2.80 -0.19
C SER A 21 -33.90 -2.74 -1.56
N LEU A 22 -32.63 -3.18 -1.65
CA LEU A 22 -31.88 -3.22 -2.91
C LEU A 22 -32.47 -4.21 -3.91
N LEU A 23 -32.98 -5.35 -3.45
CA LEU A 23 -33.65 -6.33 -4.30
C LEU A 23 -34.99 -5.83 -4.86
N ASN A 24 -35.61 -4.85 -4.20
CA ASN A 24 -36.84 -4.21 -4.66
C ASN A 24 -36.59 -3.02 -5.61
N CYS A 25 -35.34 -2.59 -5.78
CA CYS A 25 -35.01 -1.51 -6.70
C CYS A 25 -35.18 -1.94 -8.15
N SER A 26 -35.76 -1.05 -8.95
CA SER A 26 -36.03 -1.26 -10.37
C SER A 26 -34.98 -0.62 -11.28
N SER A 27 -34.12 0.25 -10.73
CA SER A 27 -33.08 0.96 -11.49
C SER A 27 -31.79 1.20 -10.70
N ASN A 28 -30.69 1.41 -11.42
CA ASN A 28 -29.39 1.77 -10.81
C ASN A 28 -29.44 3.10 -10.05
N SER A 29 -30.32 4.03 -10.43
CA SER A 29 -30.49 5.29 -9.71
C SER A 29 -31.09 5.07 -8.32
N GLU A 30 -32.08 4.18 -8.21
CA GLU A 30 -32.69 3.80 -6.94
C GLU A 30 -31.70 3.06 -6.04
N ILE A 31 -30.92 2.13 -6.62
CA ILE A 31 -29.84 1.43 -5.90
C ILE A 31 -28.87 2.43 -5.27
N ASN A 32 -28.39 3.40 -6.05
CA ASN A 32 -27.46 4.42 -5.54
C ASN A 32 -28.08 5.31 -4.47
N GLN A 33 -29.35 5.66 -4.61
CA GLN A 33 -30.07 6.42 -3.60
C GLN A 33 -30.16 5.65 -2.27
N VAL A 34 -30.60 4.39 -2.33
CA VAL A 34 -30.73 3.53 -1.15
C VAL A 34 -29.39 3.33 -0.44
N LEU A 35 -28.31 3.10 -1.19
CA LEU A 35 -26.96 2.96 -0.63
C LEU A 35 -26.49 4.26 0.04
N ASN A 36 -26.75 5.42 -0.57
CA ASN A 36 -26.37 6.72 0.02
C ASN A 36 -27.14 7.03 1.30
N GLU A 37 -28.43 6.68 1.36
CA GLU A 37 -29.27 6.86 2.56
C GLU A 37 -28.79 6.00 3.75
N HIS A 38 -28.08 4.91 3.48
CA HIS A 38 -27.58 3.95 4.49
C HIS A 38 -26.04 3.88 4.51
N SER A 39 -25.39 5.03 4.28
CA SER A 39 -23.93 5.14 4.14
C SER A 39 -23.14 4.55 5.32
N GLU A 40 -23.73 4.54 6.52
CA GLU A 40 -23.17 3.99 7.77
C GLU A 40 -23.10 2.47 7.81
N LEU A 41 -23.86 1.77 6.96
CA LEU A 41 -23.86 0.31 6.82
C LEU A 41 -22.92 -0.18 5.71
N LEU A 42 -22.32 0.73 4.94
CA LEU A 42 -21.49 0.44 3.77
C LEU A 42 -20.07 -0.01 4.15
N ASP A 43 -19.97 -1.20 4.75
CA ASP A 43 -18.72 -1.80 5.22
C ASP A 43 -18.48 -3.21 4.65
N THR A 44 -17.40 -3.85 5.09
CA THR A 44 -17.04 -5.22 4.68
C THR A 44 -18.00 -6.29 5.21
N GLY A 45 -18.72 -6.01 6.31
CA GLY A 45 -19.75 -6.88 6.86
C GLY A 45 -20.95 -6.98 5.92
N LEU A 46 -21.43 -5.83 5.42
CA LEU A 46 -22.50 -5.79 4.43
C LEU A 46 -22.14 -6.55 3.14
N ILE A 47 -20.91 -6.39 2.62
CA ILE A 47 -20.42 -7.13 1.44
C ILE A 47 -20.48 -8.64 1.68
N THR A 48 -20.06 -9.08 2.87
CA THR A 48 -20.07 -10.50 3.23
C THR A 48 -21.51 -11.02 3.26
N LYS A 49 -22.43 -10.26 3.85
CA LYS A 49 -23.85 -10.64 3.90
C LYS A 49 -24.50 -10.68 2.51
N MET A 50 -24.25 -9.68 1.66
CA MET A 50 -24.73 -9.66 0.26
C MET A 50 -24.29 -10.90 -0.52
N ARG A 51 -23.04 -11.35 -0.35
CA ARG A 51 -22.54 -12.57 -1.00
C ARG A 51 -23.21 -13.84 -0.49
N GLN A 52 -23.48 -13.92 0.81
CA GLN A 52 -24.22 -15.04 1.40
C GLN A 52 -25.65 -15.11 0.86
N GLU A 53 -26.37 -13.99 0.85
CA GLU A 53 -27.75 -13.95 0.31
C GLU A 53 -27.79 -14.25 -1.19
N ALA A 54 -26.80 -13.77 -1.95
CA ALA A 54 -26.67 -14.12 -3.38
C ALA A 54 -26.49 -15.64 -3.59
N LEU A 55 -25.72 -16.33 -2.74
CA LEU A 55 -25.58 -17.79 -2.79
C LEU A 55 -26.90 -18.50 -2.48
N THR A 56 -27.64 -18.02 -1.48
CA THR A 56 -28.97 -18.56 -1.15
C THR A 56 -29.94 -18.38 -2.32
N LEU A 57 -29.97 -17.20 -2.94
CA LEU A 57 -30.84 -16.90 -4.09
C LEU A 57 -30.51 -17.76 -5.32
N ALA A 58 -29.22 -18.03 -5.57
CA ALA A 58 -28.79 -18.91 -6.64
C ALA A 58 -29.30 -20.34 -6.45
N GLN A 59 -29.35 -20.85 -5.21
CA GLN A 59 -29.91 -22.17 -4.90
C GLN A 59 -31.42 -22.26 -5.16
N HIS A 60 -32.14 -21.13 -5.10
CA HIS A 60 -33.58 -21.05 -5.32
C HIS A 60 -33.95 -20.59 -6.75
N GLY A 61 -32.98 -20.42 -7.66
CA GLY A 61 -33.21 -20.07 -9.07
C GLY A 61 -33.49 -18.58 -9.33
N HIS A 62 -33.11 -17.68 -8.41
CA HIS A 62 -33.29 -16.24 -8.55
C HIS A 62 -32.04 -15.57 -9.17
N ASP A 63 -31.77 -15.86 -10.44
CA ASP A 63 -30.53 -15.46 -11.13
C ASP A 63 -30.35 -13.93 -11.26
N ASN A 64 -31.42 -13.19 -11.52
CA ASN A 64 -31.37 -11.72 -11.64
C ASN A 64 -31.02 -11.04 -10.31
N SER A 65 -31.64 -11.50 -9.21
CA SER A 65 -31.35 -11.00 -7.86
C SER A 65 -29.93 -11.37 -7.41
N THR A 66 -29.46 -12.55 -7.80
CA THR A 66 -28.09 -13.01 -7.54
C THR A 66 -27.06 -12.12 -8.23
N THR A 67 -27.24 -11.87 -9.52
CA THR A 67 -26.33 -11.03 -10.32
C THR A 67 -26.33 -9.58 -9.84
N LEU A 68 -27.49 -9.03 -9.44
CA LEU A 68 -27.59 -7.72 -8.81
C LEU A 68 -26.74 -7.66 -7.54
N LEU A 69 -26.96 -8.54 -6.57
CA LEU A 69 -26.23 -8.51 -5.30
C LEU A 69 -24.72 -8.70 -5.49
N GLN A 70 -24.31 -9.56 -6.42
CA GLN A 70 -22.89 -9.73 -6.76
C GLN A 70 -22.30 -8.45 -7.35
N SER A 71 -23.00 -7.78 -8.26
CA SER A 71 -22.54 -6.54 -8.88
C SER A 71 -22.42 -5.39 -7.88
N VAL A 72 -23.41 -5.23 -7.00
CA VAL A 72 -23.41 -4.21 -5.95
C VAL A 72 -22.31 -4.48 -4.92
N ALA A 73 -22.15 -5.72 -4.48
CA ALA A 73 -21.06 -6.10 -3.58
C ALA A 73 -19.67 -5.83 -4.18
N MET A 74 -19.51 -6.01 -5.50
CA MET A 74 -18.25 -5.70 -6.20
C MET A 74 -18.00 -4.19 -6.27
N GLN A 75 -19.02 -3.40 -6.62
CA GLN A 75 -18.92 -1.93 -6.65
C GLN A 75 -18.66 -1.36 -5.26
N LEU A 76 -19.28 -1.93 -4.22
CA LEU A 76 -19.07 -1.50 -2.85
C LEU A 76 -17.65 -1.85 -2.36
N ALA A 77 -17.14 -3.04 -2.70
CA ALA A 77 -15.76 -3.41 -2.41
C ALA A 77 -14.75 -2.46 -3.09
N GLN A 78 -15.04 -2.07 -4.33
CA GLN A 78 -14.28 -1.06 -5.05
C GLN A 78 -14.35 0.31 -4.34
N LEU A 79 -15.55 0.78 -4.02
CA LEU A 79 -15.76 2.07 -3.36
C LEU A 79 -15.10 2.14 -1.98
N ILE A 80 -15.21 1.09 -1.17
CA ILE A 80 -14.54 1.00 0.13
C ILE A 80 -13.04 1.05 -0.10
N ARG A 81 -12.50 0.25 -1.01
CA ARG A 81 -11.06 0.27 -1.32
C ARG A 81 -10.59 1.63 -1.84
N ASP A 82 -11.41 2.34 -2.59
CA ASP A 82 -11.09 3.66 -3.12
C ASP A 82 -11.25 4.77 -2.05
N LYS A 83 -12.11 4.57 -1.04
CA LYS A 83 -12.26 5.44 0.14
C LYS A 83 -11.26 5.16 1.26
N THR A 84 -10.76 3.92 1.37
CA THR A 84 -9.77 3.48 2.36
C THR A 84 -8.36 3.34 1.76
N GLY A 85 -8.22 3.52 0.45
CA GLY A 85 -6.95 3.40 -0.26
C GLY A 85 -6.21 4.72 -0.20
N VAL A 86 -5.07 4.72 0.50
CA VAL A 86 -4.15 5.86 0.54
C VAL A 86 -3.95 6.41 -0.88
N THR A 87 -4.30 7.68 -1.07
CA THR A 87 -4.22 8.39 -2.35
C THR A 87 -2.77 8.52 -2.78
N THR A 88 -2.49 8.63 -4.08
CA THR A 88 -1.12 8.87 -4.58
C THR A 88 -0.51 10.14 -3.96
N GLN A 89 -1.34 11.15 -3.68
CA GLN A 89 -0.91 12.38 -3.01
C GLN A 89 -0.44 12.13 -1.57
N GLU A 90 -1.13 11.28 -0.80
CA GLU A 90 -0.71 10.91 0.56
C GLU A 90 0.58 10.09 0.58
N TYR A 91 0.79 9.22 -0.42
CA TYR A 91 2.06 8.53 -0.59
C TYR A 91 3.20 9.50 -0.93
N LEU A 92 2.97 10.46 -1.83
CA LEU A 92 3.95 11.48 -2.18
C LEU A 92 4.27 12.39 -0.99
N HIS A 93 3.25 12.82 -0.25
CA HIS A 93 3.44 13.59 0.98
C HIS A 93 4.32 12.81 1.96
N PHE A 94 3.98 11.55 2.23
CA PHE A 94 4.77 10.71 3.15
C PHE A 94 6.20 10.49 2.65
N LEU A 95 6.40 10.26 1.34
CA LEU A 95 7.74 10.12 0.76
C LEU A 95 8.58 11.38 0.96
N VAL A 96 8.03 12.56 0.65
CA VAL A 96 8.76 13.82 0.80
C VAL A 96 9.05 14.09 2.28
N GLU A 97 8.06 13.91 3.16
CA GLU A 97 8.22 14.07 4.60
C GLU A 97 9.31 13.15 5.16
N VAL A 98 9.29 11.86 4.83
CA VAL A 98 10.28 10.91 5.37
C VAL A 98 11.68 11.17 4.82
N LEU A 99 11.83 11.62 3.57
CA LEU A 99 13.13 11.99 3.01
C LEU A 99 13.67 13.28 3.64
N GLU A 100 12.83 14.28 3.86
CA GLU A 100 13.21 15.52 4.53
C GLU A 100 13.64 15.25 5.98
N VAL A 101 12.86 14.48 6.73
CA VAL A 101 13.20 14.09 8.11
C VAL A 101 14.49 13.27 8.14
N THR A 102 14.68 12.35 7.18
CA THR A 102 15.92 11.56 7.07
C THR A 102 17.13 12.45 6.85
N SER A 103 17.04 13.39 5.91
CA SER A 103 18.10 14.37 5.61
C SER A 103 18.42 15.25 6.84
N ASN A 104 17.39 15.80 7.49
CA ASN A 104 17.55 16.71 8.63
C ASN A 104 18.08 16.03 9.90
N SER A 105 17.88 14.71 10.04
CA SER A 105 18.33 13.93 11.19
C SER A 105 19.61 13.13 10.95
N GLY A 106 20.17 13.16 9.73
CA GLY A 106 21.30 12.32 9.34
C GLY A 106 20.98 10.83 9.45
N GLY A 107 19.72 10.45 9.17
CA GLY A 107 19.29 9.05 9.22
C GLY A 107 19.19 8.46 10.63
N ASP A 108 19.00 9.24 11.70
CA ASP A 108 18.87 8.72 13.07
C ASP A 108 17.64 7.79 13.22
N PRO A 109 17.83 6.46 13.44
CA PRO A 109 16.71 5.53 13.58
C PRO A 109 15.72 5.92 14.69
N LYS A 110 16.15 6.64 15.73
CA LYS A 110 15.28 7.11 16.83
C LYS A 110 14.24 8.11 16.35
N ILE A 111 14.51 8.84 15.26
CA ILE A 111 13.62 9.81 14.66
C ILE A 111 12.81 9.17 13.53
N ILE A 112 13.44 8.40 12.64
CA ILE A 112 12.76 7.83 11.47
C ILE A 112 11.84 6.65 11.83
N TYR A 113 12.24 5.75 12.73
CA TYR A 113 11.43 4.55 13.02
C TYR A 113 10.04 4.85 13.57
N PRO A 114 9.83 5.85 14.46
CA PRO A 114 8.49 6.28 14.85
C PRO A 114 7.64 6.76 13.67
N LEU A 115 8.22 7.49 12.71
CA LEU A 115 7.53 8.00 11.52
C LEU A 115 7.13 6.87 10.57
N LEU A 116 8.02 5.92 10.31
CA LEU A 116 7.72 4.70 9.54
C LEU A 116 6.64 3.86 10.22
N ARG A 117 6.71 3.72 11.55
CA ARG A 117 5.72 2.97 12.35
C ARG A 117 4.34 3.61 12.29
N ALA A 118 4.25 4.94 12.24
CA ALA A 118 2.98 5.65 12.12
C ALA A 118 2.34 5.51 10.73
N ASN A 119 3.12 5.10 9.72
CA ASN A 119 2.69 5.03 8.32
C ASN A 119 2.88 3.63 7.71
N LEU A 120 2.71 2.57 8.52
CA LEU A 120 2.83 1.18 8.05
C LEU A 120 1.84 0.84 6.93
N ASP A 121 0.68 1.50 6.91
CA ASP A 121 -0.33 1.42 5.85
C ASP A 121 0.23 1.83 4.48
N LYS A 122 1.24 2.70 4.46
CA LYS A 122 1.91 3.20 3.25
C LYS A 122 3.15 2.39 2.88
N LEU A 123 3.56 1.40 3.68
CA LEU A 123 4.68 0.52 3.32
C LEU A 123 4.15 -0.68 2.53
N ASP A 124 3.88 -0.44 1.24
CA ASP A 124 3.35 -1.41 0.29
C ASP A 124 4.04 -1.34 -1.09
N ASP A 125 3.57 -2.19 -2.01
CA ASP A 125 4.05 -2.24 -3.39
C ASP A 125 3.84 -0.93 -4.17
N LYS A 126 2.91 -0.08 -3.73
CA LYS A 126 2.64 1.21 -4.36
C LYS A 126 3.69 2.23 -3.94
N PHE A 127 4.14 2.23 -2.68
CA PHE A 127 5.21 3.11 -2.24
C PHE A 127 6.53 2.86 -2.98
N GLU A 128 6.89 1.60 -3.24
CA GLU A 128 8.07 1.26 -4.06
C GLU A 128 7.99 1.93 -5.45
N LYS A 129 6.85 1.82 -6.13
CA LYS A 129 6.64 2.43 -7.45
C LYS A 129 6.68 3.96 -7.41
N ILE A 130 6.10 4.54 -6.36
CA ILE A 130 6.09 6.00 -6.17
C ILE A 130 7.50 6.52 -5.89
N LEU A 131 8.28 5.83 -5.05
CA LEU A 131 9.69 6.16 -4.81
C LEU A 131 10.48 6.18 -6.13
N ARG A 132 10.36 5.12 -6.96
CA ARG A 132 11.05 5.05 -8.25
C ARG A 132 10.65 6.18 -9.20
N SER A 133 9.36 6.41 -9.37
CA SER A 133 8.85 7.46 -10.25
C SER A 133 9.29 8.85 -9.78
N TRP A 134 9.10 9.14 -8.50
CA TRP A 134 9.46 10.43 -7.91
C TRP A 134 10.97 10.66 -8.02
N ALA A 135 11.79 9.66 -7.72
CA ALA A 135 13.24 9.80 -7.81
C ALA A 135 13.73 9.93 -9.25
N ALA A 136 13.11 9.26 -10.23
CA ALA A 136 13.43 9.47 -11.64
C ALA A 136 13.22 10.93 -12.08
N ASP A 137 12.11 11.55 -11.65
CA ASP A 137 11.80 12.95 -11.99
C ASP A 137 12.77 13.94 -11.31
N ASN A 138 13.08 13.71 -10.03
CA ASN A 138 13.85 14.65 -9.21
C ASN A 138 15.37 14.51 -9.35
N LEU A 139 15.87 13.31 -9.68
CA LEU A 139 17.31 13.08 -9.87
C LEU A 139 17.79 13.42 -11.29
N ALA A 140 16.89 13.41 -12.28
CA ALA A 140 17.24 13.72 -13.68
C ALA A 140 17.32 15.22 -13.99
N THR A 141 16.58 16.06 -13.25
CA THR A 141 16.34 17.47 -13.62
C THR A 141 16.83 18.50 -12.60
N GLY A 142 17.32 18.04 -11.44
CA GLY A 142 17.72 18.92 -10.34
C GLY A 142 19.13 19.52 -10.48
N GLU A 143 19.38 20.58 -9.71
CA GLU A 143 20.72 21.10 -9.51
C GLU A 143 21.61 20.05 -8.82
N ARG A 144 22.89 19.98 -9.19
CA ARG A 144 23.82 18.93 -8.74
C ARG A 144 23.83 18.74 -7.22
N GLN A 145 23.80 19.83 -6.46
CA GLN A 145 23.84 19.76 -5.00
C GLN A 145 22.54 19.20 -4.40
N LEU A 146 21.39 19.59 -4.95
CA LEU A 146 20.08 19.08 -4.54
C LEU A 146 19.94 17.59 -4.89
N VAL A 147 20.37 17.18 -6.09
CA VAL A 147 20.37 15.77 -6.52
C VAL A 147 21.19 14.90 -5.57
N VAL A 148 22.40 15.36 -5.19
CA VAL A 148 23.27 14.65 -4.23
C VAL A 148 22.59 14.55 -2.85
N ALA A 149 21.98 15.62 -2.35
CA ALA A 149 21.31 15.61 -1.05
C ALA A 149 20.12 14.64 -1.02
N ILE A 150 19.27 14.65 -2.06
CA ILE A 150 18.14 13.73 -2.18
C ILE A 150 18.63 12.28 -2.28
N ALA A 151 19.67 12.02 -3.07
CA ALA A 151 20.21 10.67 -3.23
C ALA A 151 20.79 10.11 -1.92
N LEU A 152 21.45 10.94 -1.10
CA LEU A 152 21.91 10.52 0.24
C LEU A 152 20.73 10.25 1.19
N ALA A 153 19.68 11.07 1.16
CA ALA A 153 18.49 10.82 1.95
C ALA A 153 17.79 9.51 1.55
N ILE A 154 17.74 9.19 0.26
CA ILE A 154 17.21 7.90 -0.24
C ILE A 154 18.10 6.74 0.22
N PHE A 155 19.44 6.90 0.18
CA PHE A 155 20.37 5.89 0.69
C PHE A 155 20.13 5.56 2.16
N ASP A 156 20.02 6.58 3.00
CA ASP A 156 19.80 6.43 4.44
C ASP A 156 18.43 5.81 4.73
N LEU A 157 17.36 6.31 4.08
CA LEU A 157 16.02 5.74 4.20
C LEU A 157 15.98 4.26 3.78
N SER A 158 16.64 3.90 2.68
CA SER A 158 16.72 2.52 2.20
C SER A 158 17.41 1.62 3.20
N THR A 159 18.50 2.10 3.80
CA THR A 159 19.24 1.40 4.87
C THR A 159 18.39 1.21 6.12
N LEU A 160 17.60 2.22 6.48
CA LEU A 160 16.66 2.13 7.60
C LEU A 160 15.54 1.13 7.31
N LEU A 161 14.92 1.16 6.13
CA LEU A 161 13.88 0.21 5.73
C LEU A 161 14.40 -1.22 5.65
N ALA A 162 15.63 -1.42 5.15
CA ALA A 162 16.29 -2.73 5.12
C ALA A 162 16.51 -3.32 6.53
N ASN A 163 16.55 -2.49 7.57
CA ASN A 163 16.72 -2.90 8.97
C ASN A 163 15.47 -2.69 9.84
N PHE A 164 14.38 -2.17 9.26
CA PHE A 164 13.19 -1.79 10.02
C PHE A 164 12.42 -3.04 10.48
N PRO A 165 12.24 -3.25 11.80
CA PRO A 165 11.72 -4.51 12.33
C PRO A 165 10.19 -4.64 12.25
N LEU A 166 9.48 -3.58 11.85
CA LEU A 166 8.01 -3.54 11.80
C LEU A 166 7.49 -3.53 10.36
N GLY A 167 6.22 -3.89 10.20
CA GLY A 167 5.59 -3.99 8.89
C GLY A 167 5.91 -5.28 8.16
N ARG A 168 5.76 -5.28 6.83
CA ARG A 168 5.99 -6.45 5.99
C ARG A 168 7.44 -6.47 5.53
N ARG A 169 8.26 -7.34 6.14
CA ARG A 169 9.70 -7.47 5.84
C ARG A 169 10.01 -7.57 4.34
N ALA A 170 9.24 -8.36 3.60
CA ALA A 170 9.42 -8.53 2.16
C ALA A 170 9.25 -7.18 1.41
N ILE A 171 8.24 -6.39 1.77
CA ILE A 171 8.00 -5.07 1.17
C ILE A 171 9.11 -4.08 1.53
N ASN A 172 9.52 -4.04 2.81
CA ASN A 172 10.57 -3.14 3.25
C ASN A 172 11.87 -3.38 2.46
N LEU A 173 12.18 -4.65 2.14
CA LEU A 173 13.31 -5.01 1.29
C LEU A 173 13.14 -4.55 -0.16
N GLU A 174 11.97 -4.75 -0.77
CA GLU A 174 11.75 -4.26 -2.15
C GLU A 174 11.88 -2.73 -2.23
N ILE A 175 11.36 -1.99 -1.26
CA ILE A 175 11.50 -0.53 -1.22
C ILE A 175 12.98 -0.13 -1.05
N ALA A 176 13.72 -0.80 -0.17
CA ALA A 176 15.15 -0.53 0.02
C ALA A 176 15.97 -0.83 -1.23
N ILE A 177 15.73 -1.97 -1.88
CA ILE A 177 16.34 -2.35 -3.15
C ILE A 177 16.05 -1.30 -4.21
N ALA A 178 14.79 -0.87 -4.34
CA ALA A 178 14.40 0.18 -5.28
C ALA A 178 15.14 1.51 -5.03
N GLY A 179 15.27 1.90 -3.76
CA GLY A 179 16.03 3.09 -3.39
C GLY A 179 17.51 2.99 -3.77
N TYR A 180 18.17 1.88 -3.46
CA TYR A 180 19.57 1.63 -3.82
C TYR A 180 19.80 1.60 -5.34
N GLU A 181 18.95 0.91 -6.10
CA GLU A 181 19.03 0.86 -7.57
C GLU A 181 18.92 2.27 -8.19
N VAL A 182 18.02 3.10 -7.68
CA VAL A 182 17.83 4.45 -8.23
C VAL A 182 19.04 5.34 -7.94
N ILE A 183 19.60 5.32 -6.73
CA ILE A 183 20.76 6.16 -6.40
C ILE A 183 22.08 5.65 -7.02
N ALA A 184 22.17 4.37 -7.38
CA ALA A 184 23.29 3.82 -8.14
C ALA A 184 23.43 4.46 -9.55
N THR A 185 22.37 5.11 -10.04
CA THR A 185 22.43 5.91 -11.28
C THR A 185 23.08 7.28 -11.10
N VAL A 186 23.13 7.78 -9.86
CA VAL A 186 23.67 9.11 -9.51
C VAL A 186 25.13 9.00 -9.07
N PHE A 187 25.41 8.08 -8.16
CA PHE A 187 26.77 7.81 -7.68
C PHE A 187 27.34 6.64 -8.44
N THR A 188 28.41 6.88 -9.19
CA THR A 188 29.14 5.86 -9.94
C THR A 188 30.55 5.74 -9.37
N CYS A 189 31.23 4.63 -9.69
CA CYS A 189 32.63 4.43 -9.29
C CYS A 189 33.52 5.63 -9.72
N GLU A 190 33.24 6.23 -10.87
CA GLU A 190 33.97 7.38 -11.40
C GLU A 190 33.66 8.69 -10.67
N SER A 191 32.41 8.89 -10.23
CA SER A 191 32.00 10.15 -9.59
C SER A 191 32.26 10.18 -8.09
N ASN A 192 32.08 9.04 -7.41
CA ASN A 192 32.29 8.89 -5.98
C ASN A 192 32.40 7.41 -5.58
N VAL A 193 33.63 6.87 -5.59
CA VAL A 193 33.90 5.45 -5.31
C VAL A 193 33.45 5.02 -3.90
N GLU A 194 33.58 5.89 -2.90
CA GLU A 194 33.24 5.56 -1.51
C GLU A 194 31.72 5.34 -1.36
N THR A 195 30.92 6.30 -1.85
CA THR A 195 29.46 6.20 -1.82
C THR A 195 28.96 5.06 -2.71
N TRP A 196 29.51 4.91 -3.92
CA TRP A 196 29.14 3.81 -4.81
C TRP A 196 29.39 2.43 -4.18
N THR A 197 30.54 2.25 -3.53
CA THR A 197 30.85 0.99 -2.81
C THR A 197 29.87 0.71 -1.68
N GLY A 198 29.47 1.75 -0.93
CA GLY A 198 28.44 1.64 0.10
C GLY A 198 27.08 1.22 -0.47
N ILE A 199 26.69 1.76 -1.62
CA ILE A 199 25.46 1.40 -2.33
C ILE A 199 25.49 -0.06 -2.78
N GLN A 200 26.55 -0.50 -3.47
CA GLN A 200 26.63 -1.89 -3.97
C GLN A 200 26.63 -2.90 -2.82
N ASN A 201 27.40 -2.65 -1.75
CA ASN A 201 27.40 -3.53 -0.58
C ASN A 201 26.01 -3.68 0.04
N ASN A 202 25.27 -2.59 0.18
CA ASN A 202 23.93 -2.62 0.76
C ASN A 202 22.91 -3.25 -0.18
N LEU A 203 23.01 -2.99 -1.48
CA LEU A 203 22.15 -3.61 -2.50
C LEU A 203 22.38 -5.12 -2.59
N ALA A 204 23.64 -5.58 -2.61
CA ALA A 204 23.99 -6.99 -2.54
C ALA A 204 23.40 -7.65 -1.28
N ASN A 205 23.57 -7.03 -0.11
CA ASN A 205 23.01 -7.54 1.14
C ASN A 205 21.47 -7.58 1.10
N ALA A 206 20.82 -6.58 0.51
CA ALA A 206 19.37 -6.55 0.37
C ALA A 206 18.86 -7.66 -0.55
N TYR A 207 19.54 -7.93 -1.67
CA TYR A 207 19.23 -9.07 -2.53
C TYR A 207 19.46 -10.42 -1.84
N LEU A 208 20.54 -10.57 -1.08
CA LEU A 208 20.79 -11.78 -0.28
C LEU A 208 19.69 -12.05 0.76
N CYS A 209 19.11 -10.98 1.32
CA CYS A 209 18.03 -11.05 2.29
C CYS A 209 16.63 -11.09 1.65
N ARG A 210 16.52 -10.89 0.33
CA ARG A 210 15.26 -10.71 -0.39
C ARG A 210 14.39 -11.96 -0.28
N ILE A 211 13.12 -11.74 0.09
CA ILE A 211 12.14 -12.80 0.31
C ILE A 211 11.38 -13.15 -0.97
N ARG A 212 11.21 -12.18 -1.88
CA ARG A 212 10.53 -12.37 -3.16
C ARG A 212 11.51 -12.85 -4.24
N GLY A 213 10.99 -13.56 -5.23
CA GLY A 213 11.77 -14.15 -6.32
C GLY A 213 12.42 -15.47 -5.94
N GLU A 214 13.07 -16.10 -6.92
CA GLU A 214 13.84 -17.32 -6.70
C GLU A 214 15.16 -17.01 -5.98
N ARG A 215 15.55 -17.88 -5.05
CA ARG A 215 16.77 -17.69 -4.27
C ARG A 215 18.03 -17.62 -5.15
N ALA A 216 18.08 -18.41 -6.22
CA ALA A 216 19.20 -18.42 -7.16
C ALA A 216 19.34 -17.07 -7.86
N ASP A 217 18.25 -16.54 -8.41
CA ASP A 217 18.21 -15.23 -9.08
C ASP A 217 18.62 -14.11 -8.13
N ASN A 218 18.17 -14.15 -6.87
CA ASN A 218 18.55 -13.15 -5.87
C ASN A 218 20.05 -13.19 -5.53
N ILE A 219 20.67 -14.38 -5.53
CA ILE A 219 22.12 -14.52 -5.34
C ILE A 219 22.87 -14.00 -6.57
N GLU A 220 22.38 -14.31 -7.78
CA GLU A 220 22.98 -13.80 -9.01
C GLU A 220 22.92 -12.27 -9.07
N LEU A 221 21.77 -11.68 -8.74
CA LEU A 221 21.62 -10.23 -8.59
C LEU A 221 22.61 -9.66 -7.57
N ALA A 222 22.74 -10.27 -6.39
CA ALA A 222 23.69 -9.84 -5.35
C ALA A 222 25.16 -9.89 -5.78
N ILE A 223 25.54 -10.83 -6.66
CA ILE A 223 26.90 -10.94 -7.20
C ILE A 223 27.13 -9.93 -8.33
N ALA A 224 26.07 -9.56 -9.05
CA ALA A 224 26.13 -8.66 -10.20
C ALA A 224 26.08 -7.16 -9.85
N THR A 225 25.77 -6.80 -8.61
CA THR A 225 25.78 -5.40 -8.12
C THR A 225 27.20 -4.85 -8.08
#